data_AF-A0A3C0QNR6-F1
#
_entry.id   AF-A0A3C0QNR6-F1
#
_cell.length_a   1.000
_cell.length_b   1.000
_cell.length_c   1.000
_cell.angle_alpha   90.00
_cell.angle_beta   90.00
_cell.angle_gamma   90.00
#
_symmetry.space_group_name_H-M   'P 1'
#
loop_
_entity.id
_entity.type
_entity.pdbx_description
1 polymer ?
#
loop_
_entity_poly.entity_id
_entity_poly.type
_entity_poly.pdbx_seq_one_letter_code
_entity_poly.pdbx_strand_id
1 'polypeptide(L)'
;MKMKKYLACLMATLMMSGAMVACGGNSESGSTSSVAPAGDSSVDFEFDDETATETEAEVEDSDAETADSEAGDDSAVEATAADVEFEDVVDAQPGQAYLAMTDSQVWVQYWGSSTDSGYMLAYDAGVADITGNGTYTVSVNADTKGFIYDVTGDVDGEYTPSGIGFAAVIIKDGEKLTPDAIITIDKITIDGEEVEMTGKNYTSTEDGCIRSNIYNHYIDTPSGDARSTEGSIYDADGNPIVDDADEYTPQIIDGSAIGEWKKIEVTFTVSGM
;
A
#
# COMPACT_ATOMS: atom_id res chain seq x y z
N MET A 1 40.98 -30.96 -0.29
CA MET A 1 40.46 -29.73 0.32
C MET A 1 39.72 -28.90 -0.72
N LYS A 2 38.39 -28.92 -0.68
CA LYS A 2 37.49 -27.97 -1.35
C LYS A 2 36.29 -27.80 -0.40
N MET A 3 36.16 -26.61 0.21
CA MET A 3 35.06 -26.28 1.13
C MET A 3 33.80 -25.93 0.34
N LYS A 4 32.69 -26.63 0.58
CA LYS A 4 31.35 -26.24 0.17
C LYS A 4 30.82 -25.24 1.20
N LYS A 5 30.42 -24.04 0.76
CA LYS A 5 29.78 -23.05 1.61
C LYS A 5 28.27 -23.32 1.61
N TYR A 6 27.73 -23.71 2.76
CA TYR A 6 26.30 -23.71 3.02
C TYR A 6 25.90 -22.30 3.48
N LEU A 7 25.03 -21.63 2.73
CA LEU A 7 24.44 -20.35 3.12
C LEU A 7 23.09 -20.65 3.78
N ALA A 8 23.08 -20.63 5.11
CA ALA A 8 21.85 -20.73 5.90
C ALA A 8 21.14 -19.37 5.92
N CYS A 9 19.89 -19.37 5.48
CA CYS A 9 19.00 -18.21 5.50
C CYS A 9 18.45 -18.05 6.93
N LEU A 10 18.98 -17.09 7.69
CA LEU A 10 18.47 -16.72 9.01
C LEU A 10 17.46 -15.58 8.83
N MET A 11 16.17 -15.92 8.87
CA MET A 11 15.07 -14.96 8.96
C MET A 11 15.17 -14.18 10.26
N ALA A 12 15.58 -12.91 10.18
CA ALA A 12 15.43 -11.94 11.25
C ALA A 12 14.19 -11.10 10.94
N THR A 13 13.08 -11.40 11.60
CA THR A 13 11.90 -10.54 11.65
C THR A 13 12.25 -9.27 12.42
N LEU A 14 12.57 -8.21 11.69
CA LEU A 14 12.56 -6.85 12.24
C LEU A 14 11.14 -6.30 12.10
N MET A 15 10.41 -6.21 13.21
CA MET A 15 9.28 -5.29 13.31
C MET A 15 9.83 -3.87 13.19
N MET A 16 9.83 -3.32 11.98
CA MET A 16 9.97 -1.89 11.76
C MET A 16 8.59 -1.26 11.88
N SER A 17 8.35 -0.53 12.97
CA SER A 17 7.38 0.56 12.97
C SER A 17 7.88 1.63 11.98
N GLY A 18 7.51 1.49 10.72
CA GLY A 18 7.67 2.53 9.71
C GLY A 18 6.53 3.53 9.85
N ALA A 19 6.84 4.75 10.26
CA ALA A 19 5.98 5.88 9.94
C ALA A 19 6.05 6.07 8.42
N MET A 20 4.97 5.74 7.72
CA MET A 20 4.85 6.00 6.28
C MET A 20 4.70 7.51 6.13
N VAL A 21 5.76 8.19 5.67
CA VAL A 21 5.72 9.62 5.35
C VAL A 21 5.14 9.75 3.95
N ALA A 22 3.87 10.14 3.86
CA ALA A 22 3.15 10.29 2.61
C ALA A 22 3.33 11.68 1.95
N CYS A 23 4.11 12.59 2.53
CA CYS A 23 4.57 13.81 1.84
C CYS A 23 5.98 14.21 2.31
N GLY A 24 6.95 14.13 1.41
CA GLY A 24 8.33 14.58 1.65
C GLY A 24 8.44 16.11 1.70
N GLY A 25 8.73 16.66 2.88
CA GLY A 25 9.06 18.08 3.08
C GLY A 25 10.08 18.27 4.20
N ASN A 26 11.33 18.56 3.83
CA ASN A 26 12.47 18.78 4.74
C ASN A 26 12.41 20.18 5.39
N SER A 27 12.36 20.24 6.73
CA SER A 27 12.80 21.42 7.49
C SER A 27 13.37 21.05 8.87
N GLU A 28 14.67 21.32 9.06
CA GLU A 28 15.38 21.28 10.34
C GLU A 28 14.95 22.42 11.28
N SER A 29 14.82 22.16 12.58
CA SER A 29 15.59 22.87 13.64
C SER A 29 15.23 22.43 15.07
N GLY A 30 16.25 22.35 15.93
CA GLY A 30 16.20 22.93 17.28
C GLY A 30 15.90 22.01 18.47
N SER A 31 16.96 21.55 19.16
CA SER A 31 16.94 20.92 20.49
C SER A 31 16.32 21.79 21.61
N THR A 32 15.77 21.17 22.65
CA THR A 32 16.31 21.20 24.04
C THR A 32 15.44 20.40 25.02
N SER A 33 16.12 19.84 26.03
CA SER A 33 15.65 18.94 27.09
C SER A 33 14.85 19.63 28.21
N SER A 34 14.04 18.86 28.96
CA SER A 34 14.29 18.62 30.41
C SER A 34 13.21 17.78 31.12
N VAL A 35 13.68 16.72 31.81
CA VAL A 35 13.40 16.33 33.20
C VAL A 35 12.07 15.65 33.58
N ALA A 36 12.24 14.40 34.07
CA ALA A 36 11.30 13.54 34.78
C ALA A 36 10.97 14.01 36.22
N PRO A 37 10.13 13.29 36.99
CA PRO A 37 10.73 12.28 37.86
C PRO A 37 9.95 10.95 37.99
N ALA A 38 10.68 10.02 38.61
CA ALA A 38 10.52 8.59 38.77
C ALA A 38 9.30 8.09 39.59
N GLY A 39 8.91 6.84 39.28
CA GLY A 39 8.26 5.89 40.17
C GLY A 39 8.82 4.49 39.90
N ASP A 40 9.55 3.96 40.88
CA ASP A 40 10.29 2.70 40.93
C ASP A 40 9.38 1.48 41.16
N SER A 41 9.63 0.37 40.46
CA SER A 41 9.62 -0.97 41.08
C SER A 41 10.36 -1.99 40.21
N SER A 42 11.50 -2.42 40.75
CA SER A 42 12.37 -3.51 40.33
C SER A 42 11.75 -4.91 40.49
N VAL A 43 11.97 -5.80 39.52
CA VAL A 43 12.15 -7.24 39.77
C VAL A 43 13.20 -7.79 38.80
N ASP A 44 14.34 -8.18 39.35
CA ASP A 44 15.45 -8.88 38.71
C ASP A 44 15.06 -10.33 38.35
N PHE A 45 15.53 -10.84 37.21
CA PHE A 45 15.74 -12.27 37.02
C PHE A 45 17.04 -12.52 36.27
N GLU A 46 17.91 -13.28 36.91
CA GLU A 46 19.30 -13.52 36.55
C GLU A 46 19.47 -14.48 35.37
N PHE A 47 20.60 -14.29 34.71
CA PHE A 47 21.19 -15.01 33.58
C PHE A 47 21.88 -16.29 34.07
N ASP A 48 21.65 -17.42 33.39
CA ASP A 48 22.50 -18.62 33.51
C ASP A 48 22.78 -19.16 32.11
N ASP A 49 24.04 -18.99 31.70
CA ASP A 49 24.74 -19.67 30.62
C ASP A 49 25.10 -21.07 31.10
N GLU A 50 25.07 -22.09 30.23
CA GLU A 50 26.01 -23.24 30.24
C GLU A 50 25.69 -24.26 29.13
N THR A 51 26.68 -24.38 28.24
CA THR A 51 27.33 -25.60 27.71
C THR A 51 26.65 -26.57 26.72
N ALA A 52 27.49 -26.91 25.73
CA ALA A 52 27.28 -27.76 24.57
C ALA A 52 27.32 -29.26 24.87
N THR A 53 26.68 -30.06 24.00
CA THR A 53 27.11 -31.44 23.72
C THR A 53 26.87 -31.78 22.25
N GLU A 54 27.94 -32.25 21.60
CA GLU A 54 27.97 -32.84 20.26
C GLU A 54 27.44 -34.28 20.30
N THR A 55 26.89 -34.77 19.20
CA THR A 55 26.84 -36.21 18.89
C THR A 55 26.94 -36.39 17.38
N GLU A 56 28.04 -37.00 16.94
CA GLU A 56 28.27 -37.48 15.58
C GLU A 56 27.67 -38.88 15.38
N ALA A 57 27.21 -39.18 14.16
CA ALA A 57 27.16 -40.54 13.62
C ALA A 57 27.26 -40.50 12.09
N GLU A 58 28.08 -41.40 11.55
CA GLU A 58 28.60 -41.44 10.17
C GLU A 58 27.70 -42.18 9.14
N VAL A 59 27.79 -41.68 7.89
CA VAL A 59 27.97 -42.32 6.56
C VAL A 59 27.23 -43.63 6.22
N GLU A 60 26.51 -43.63 5.08
CA GLU A 60 26.69 -44.64 4.01
C GLU A 60 26.44 -44.02 2.60
N ASP A 61 27.27 -44.47 1.66
CA ASP A 61 27.49 -44.08 0.28
C ASP A 61 26.71 -45.03 -0.67
N SER A 62 26.18 -44.54 -1.79
CA SER A 62 26.01 -45.40 -2.98
C SER A 62 25.84 -44.59 -4.27
N ASP A 63 26.48 -45.17 -5.28
CA ASP A 63 26.96 -44.64 -6.55
C ASP A 63 25.92 -44.34 -7.63
N ALA A 64 26.43 -43.68 -8.67
CA ALA A 64 25.81 -43.19 -9.90
C ALA A 64 25.05 -44.23 -10.74
N GLU A 65 24.09 -43.74 -11.54
CA GLU A 65 23.86 -44.24 -12.90
C GLU A 65 23.42 -43.11 -13.85
N THR A 66 24.10 -43.06 -14.99
CA THR A 66 23.87 -42.23 -16.16
C THR A 66 22.69 -42.72 -17.00
N ALA A 67 21.85 -41.81 -17.52
CA ALA A 67 21.03 -42.08 -18.69
C ALA A 67 20.91 -40.82 -19.56
N ASP A 68 21.47 -40.93 -20.75
CA ASP A 68 21.36 -40.04 -21.91
C ASP A 68 20.11 -40.44 -22.73
N SER A 69 19.29 -39.48 -23.16
CA SER A 69 18.69 -39.46 -24.51
C SER A 69 17.75 -38.27 -24.76
N GLU A 70 18.13 -37.51 -25.80
CA GLU A 70 17.28 -37.03 -26.90
C GLU A 70 16.31 -35.84 -26.67
N ALA A 71 16.81 -34.67 -27.07
CA ALA A 71 16.24 -33.78 -28.09
C ALA A 71 14.71 -33.56 -28.13
N GLY A 72 14.29 -32.46 -27.51
CA GLY A 72 13.16 -31.66 -27.95
C GLY A 72 13.66 -30.23 -28.19
N ASP A 73 13.91 -29.90 -29.46
CA ASP A 73 14.11 -28.54 -29.94
C ASP A 73 12.75 -27.83 -29.88
N ASP A 74 12.45 -27.24 -28.73
CA ASP A 74 11.49 -26.15 -28.64
C ASP A 74 12.26 -24.97 -28.06
N SER A 75 13.00 -24.29 -28.94
CA SER A 75 13.60 -23.00 -28.63
C SER A 75 12.47 -21.98 -28.44
N ALA A 76 11.76 -22.07 -27.32
CA ALA A 76 11.15 -20.92 -26.70
C ALA A 76 12.29 -19.92 -26.49
N VAL A 77 12.33 -18.92 -27.35
CA VAL A 77 13.14 -17.73 -27.11
C VAL A 77 12.58 -17.12 -25.83
N GLU A 78 13.19 -17.44 -24.69
CA GLU A 78 12.94 -16.72 -23.46
C GLU A 78 13.24 -15.25 -23.75
N ALA A 79 12.20 -14.43 -23.72
CA ALA A 79 12.34 -13.00 -23.83
C ALA A 79 13.17 -12.55 -22.63
N THR A 80 14.46 -12.33 -22.84
CA THR A 80 15.25 -11.64 -21.83
C THR A 80 14.64 -10.25 -21.65
N ALA A 81 14.47 -9.78 -20.41
CA ALA A 81 13.84 -8.50 -20.06
C ALA A 81 14.34 -7.26 -20.85
N ALA A 82 15.46 -7.39 -21.58
CA ALA A 82 16.03 -6.37 -22.45
C ALA A 82 15.19 -6.01 -23.69
N ASP A 83 14.22 -6.85 -24.11
CA ASP A 83 13.39 -6.60 -25.31
C ASP A 83 11.91 -6.30 -24.99
N VAL A 84 11.56 -6.15 -23.71
CA VAL A 84 10.17 -5.92 -23.28
C VAL A 84 9.95 -4.44 -22.98
N GLU A 85 9.05 -3.82 -23.75
CA GLU A 85 8.53 -2.49 -23.44
C GLU A 85 7.47 -2.62 -22.33
N PHE A 86 7.73 -1.98 -21.20
CA PHE A 86 6.80 -1.87 -20.07
C PHE A 86 5.90 -0.64 -20.23
N GLU A 87 4.76 -0.67 -19.54
CA GLU A 87 3.85 0.45 -19.42
C GLU A 87 4.51 1.64 -18.71
N ASP A 88 3.98 2.84 -18.93
CA ASP A 88 4.49 4.04 -18.26
C ASP A 88 4.22 3.96 -16.76
N VAL A 89 5.23 4.31 -15.97
CA VAL A 89 5.10 4.49 -14.53
C VAL A 89 4.60 5.90 -14.25
N VAL A 90 3.57 6.02 -13.41
CA VAL A 90 2.88 7.29 -13.17
C VAL A 90 3.16 7.83 -11.77
N ASP A 91 3.80 8.99 -11.71
CA ASP A 91 3.93 9.81 -10.49
C ASP A 91 2.82 10.88 -10.47
N ALA A 92 1.99 10.88 -9.44
CA ALA A 92 1.00 11.94 -9.25
C ALA A 92 1.70 13.28 -9.03
N GLN A 93 1.24 14.32 -9.73
CA GLN A 93 1.75 15.68 -9.62
C GLN A 93 0.89 16.54 -8.68
N PRO A 94 1.42 17.66 -8.14
CA PRO A 94 0.62 18.59 -7.35
C PRO A 94 -0.68 19.00 -8.07
N GLY A 95 -1.82 18.88 -7.37
CA GLY A 95 -3.15 19.16 -7.90
C GLY A 95 -3.80 18.00 -8.65
N GLN A 96 -3.09 16.87 -8.81
CA GLN A 96 -3.68 15.65 -9.34
C GLN A 96 -4.29 14.80 -8.23
N ALA A 97 -5.43 14.21 -8.55
CA ALA A 97 -5.99 13.11 -7.79
C ALA A 97 -5.40 11.77 -8.27
N TYR A 98 -5.20 10.84 -7.34
CA TYR A 98 -4.76 9.48 -7.60
C TYR A 98 -5.41 8.50 -6.61
N LEU A 99 -5.41 7.21 -6.96
CA LEU A 99 -5.84 6.13 -6.07
C LEU A 99 -4.61 5.61 -5.31
N ALA A 100 -4.46 6.01 -4.04
CA ALA A 100 -3.47 5.42 -3.15
C ALA A 100 -4.02 4.09 -2.62
N MET A 101 -3.28 2.99 -2.77
CA MET A 101 -3.78 1.70 -2.30
C MET A 101 -2.72 0.62 -2.06
N THR A 102 -3.13 -0.40 -1.32
CA THR A 102 -2.38 -1.64 -1.11
C THR A 102 -3.27 -2.86 -1.22
N ASP A 103 -2.69 -4.00 -1.60
CA ASP A 103 -3.34 -5.29 -1.37
C ASP A 103 -3.49 -5.60 0.12
N SER A 104 -4.18 -6.70 0.46
CA SER A 104 -4.41 -7.08 1.86
C SER A 104 -3.12 -7.40 2.64
N GLN A 105 -2.05 -7.80 1.94
CA GLN A 105 -0.76 -8.12 2.56
C GLN A 105 0.16 -6.91 2.66
N VAL A 106 -0.25 -5.75 2.12
CA VAL A 106 0.55 -4.51 2.08
C VAL A 106 1.89 -4.73 1.36
N TRP A 107 1.93 -5.68 0.42
CA TRP A 107 3.11 -5.99 -0.37
C TRP A 107 3.08 -5.24 -1.69
N VAL A 108 1.93 -5.25 -2.36
CA VAL A 108 1.67 -4.59 -3.62
C VAL A 108 1.01 -3.24 -3.35
N GLN A 109 1.64 -2.15 -3.78
CA GLN A 109 1.25 -0.80 -3.34
C GLN A 109 1.37 0.25 -4.45
N TYR A 110 0.67 1.36 -4.25
CA TYR A 110 0.93 2.63 -4.93
C TYR A 110 0.47 3.79 -4.04
N TRP A 111 1.38 4.74 -3.81
CA TRP A 111 1.16 5.90 -2.94
C TRP A 111 1.21 7.23 -3.70
N GLY A 112 1.10 7.19 -5.04
CA GLY A 112 1.21 8.37 -5.90
C GLY A 112 2.65 8.69 -6.32
N SER A 113 3.60 7.81 -6.01
CA SER A 113 5.00 7.90 -6.45
C SER A 113 5.57 6.52 -6.76
N SER A 114 6.40 6.47 -7.79
CA SER A 114 7.23 5.34 -8.22
C SER A 114 8.51 5.18 -7.41
N THR A 115 8.83 6.16 -6.58
CA THR A 115 9.99 6.10 -5.68
C THR A 115 9.69 5.38 -4.38
N ASP A 116 8.42 5.14 -4.08
CA ASP A 116 7.99 4.53 -2.83
C ASP A 116 8.22 3.02 -2.88
N SER A 117 8.59 2.41 -1.76
CA SER A 117 8.76 0.96 -1.71
C SER A 117 7.44 0.26 -2.04
N GLY A 118 7.50 -0.73 -2.94
CA GLY A 118 6.33 -1.52 -3.33
C GLY A 118 5.45 -0.86 -4.38
N TYR A 119 5.93 0.14 -5.12
CA TYR A 119 5.25 0.89 -6.19
C TYR A 119 4.73 0.08 -7.39
N MET A 120 4.59 -1.25 -7.29
CA MET A 120 4.27 -2.13 -8.41
C MET A 120 2.96 -1.73 -9.11
N LEU A 121 2.03 -1.04 -8.43
CA LEU A 121 0.78 -0.56 -9.03
C LEU A 121 0.89 0.80 -9.76
N ALA A 122 2.09 1.37 -9.87
CA ALA A 122 2.31 2.66 -10.55
C ALA A 122 2.30 2.55 -12.08
N TYR A 123 2.50 1.35 -12.65
CA TYR A 123 2.40 1.10 -14.09
C TYR A 123 0.95 1.29 -14.55
N ASP A 124 0.73 2.16 -15.54
CA ASP A 124 -0.59 2.49 -16.09
C ASP A 124 -1.60 2.97 -15.00
N ALA A 125 -1.12 3.63 -13.95
CA ALA A 125 -2.01 4.20 -12.95
C ALA A 125 -2.77 5.41 -13.53
N GLY A 126 -4.07 5.48 -13.24
CA GLY A 126 -4.94 6.57 -13.70
C GLY A 126 -4.94 7.72 -12.70
N VAL A 127 -4.51 8.90 -13.16
CA VAL A 127 -4.54 10.17 -12.39
C VAL A 127 -5.45 11.19 -13.05
N ALA A 128 -5.94 12.16 -12.27
CA ALA A 128 -6.83 13.21 -12.77
C ALA A 128 -6.39 14.61 -12.33
N ASP A 129 -6.25 15.54 -13.29
CA ASP A 129 -5.96 16.96 -13.02
C ASP A 129 -7.19 17.67 -12.41
N ILE A 130 -7.13 18.00 -11.12
CA ILE A 130 -8.24 18.67 -10.43
C ILE A 130 -8.14 20.18 -10.66
N THR A 131 -8.92 20.65 -11.63
CA THR A 131 -8.95 22.07 -12.04
C THR A 131 -10.23 22.80 -11.64
N GLY A 132 -11.17 22.09 -11.02
CA GLY A 132 -12.43 22.62 -10.53
C GLY A 132 -13.42 21.53 -10.14
N ASN A 133 -14.66 21.95 -9.84
CA ASN A 133 -15.74 21.03 -9.53
C ASN A 133 -16.09 20.14 -10.73
N GLY A 134 -16.37 18.86 -10.50
CA GLY A 134 -16.69 17.92 -11.56
C GLY A 134 -16.52 16.46 -11.14
N THR A 135 -16.82 15.56 -12.08
CA THR A 135 -16.63 14.11 -11.90
C THR A 135 -15.33 13.69 -12.56
N TYR A 136 -14.56 12.88 -11.84
CA TYR A 136 -13.22 12.42 -12.21
C TYR A 136 -13.11 10.91 -11.99
N THR A 137 -12.05 10.32 -12.52
CA THR A 137 -11.76 8.88 -12.35
C THR A 137 -10.27 8.68 -12.13
N VAL A 138 -9.92 7.80 -11.18
CA VAL A 138 -8.56 7.34 -10.89
C VAL A 138 -8.53 5.82 -10.86
N SER A 139 -7.38 5.21 -11.09
CA SER A 139 -7.26 3.76 -11.17
C SER A 139 -5.87 3.22 -10.86
N VAL A 140 -5.79 1.92 -10.57
CA VAL A 140 -4.55 1.13 -10.65
C VAL A 140 -4.76 -0.08 -11.55
N ASN A 141 -3.65 -0.68 -12.03
CA ASN A 141 -3.67 -1.82 -12.93
C ASN A 141 -2.57 -2.84 -12.58
N ALA A 142 -2.99 -3.99 -12.05
CA ALA A 142 -2.16 -5.16 -11.72
C ALA A 142 -2.11 -6.21 -12.87
N ASP A 143 -2.54 -5.86 -14.09
CA ASP A 143 -2.41 -6.69 -15.30
C ASP A 143 -1.35 -6.14 -16.27
N THR A 144 -0.53 -5.21 -15.82
CA THR A 144 0.55 -4.61 -16.63
C THR A 144 1.78 -5.51 -16.65
N LYS A 145 2.54 -5.49 -17.75
CA LYS A 145 3.80 -6.25 -17.84
C LYS A 145 4.81 -5.77 -16.80
N GLY A 146 4.86 -4.47 -16.56
CA GLY A 146 5.74 -3.88 -15.53
C GLY A 146 5.42 -4.41 -14.15
N PHE A 147 4.14 -4.44 -13.78
CA PHE A 147 3.67 -5.04 -12.53
C PHE A 147 4.08 -6.52 -12.44
N ILE A 148 3.72 -7.34 -13.44
CA ILE A 148 3.98 -8.78 -13.44
C ILE A 148 5.49 -9.07 -13.34
N TYR A 149 6.32 -8.31 -14.05
CA TYR A 149 7.77 -8.44 -13.96
C TYR A 149 8.31 -8.06 -12.57
N ASP A 150 7.85 -6.96 -11.98
CA ASP A 150 8.34 -6.52 -10.66
C ASP A 150 7.93 -7.48 -9.54
N VAL A 151 6.78 -8.15 -9.67
CA VAL A 151 6.31 -9.10 -8.65
C VAL A 151 6.86 -10.52 -8.84
N THR A 152 7.10 -10.97 -10.09
CA THR A 152 7.52 -12.36 -10.37
C THR A 152 8.96 -12.52 -10.85
N GLY A 153 9.56 -11.46 -11.41
CA GLY A 153 10.84 -11.52 -12.14
C GLY A 153 10.73 -12.02 -13.58
N ASP A 154 9.51 -12.27 -14.06
CA ASP A 154 9.21 -12.79 -15.40
C ASP A 154 8.06 -11.98 -16.02
N VAL A 155 8.19 -11.57 -17.28
CA VAL A 155 7.15 -10.78 -17.97
C VAL A 155 5.94 -11.61 -18.35
N ASP A 156 6.11 -12.92 -18.46
CA ASP A 156 5.06 -13.90 -18.74
C ASP A 156 4.62 -14.64 -17.45
N GLY A 157 5.07 -14.15 -16.30
CA GLY A 157 4.70 -14.68 -14.99
C GLY A 157 3.20 -14.51 -14.69
N GLU A 158 2.72 -15.23 -13.68
CA GLU A 158 1.35 -15.11 -13.20
C GLU A 158 1.34 -14.66 -11.75
N TYR A 159 0.70 -13.53 -11.50
CA TYR A 159 0.41 -13.05 -10.16
C TYR A 159 -0.86 -12.21 -10.17
N THR A 160 -1.68 -12.31 -9.12
CA THR A 160 -2.86 -11.47 -8.96
C THR A 160 -2.97 -11.09 -7.49
N PRO A 161 -2.99 -9.79 -7.15
CA PRO A 161 -3.17 -9.34 -5.78
C PRO A 161 -4.57 -9.71 -5.28
N SER A 162 -4.72 -9.84 -3.96
CA SER A 162 -5.99 -10.18 -3.34
C SER A 162 -6.29 -9.31 -2.13
N GLY A 163 -7.58 -8.96 -1.99
CA GLY A 163 -8.07 -8.08 -0.95
C GLY A 163 -7.51 -6.67 -1.06
N ILE A 164 -7.95 -5.82 -0.14
CA ILE A 164 -7.51 -4.43 -0.04
C ILE A 164 -7.11 -4.18 1.42
N GLY A 165 -5.86 -3.75 1.63
CA GLY A 165 -5.37 -3.33 2.94
C GLY A 165 -5.65 -1.85 3.17
N PHE A 166 -5.40 -1.03 2.16
CA PHE A 166 -5.69 0.40 2.18
C PHE A 166 -6.15 0.84 0.79
N ALA A 167 -7.09 1.78 0.72
CA ALA A 167 -7.47 2.48 -0.49
C ALA A 167 -8.02 3.87 -0.15
N ALA A 168 -7.58 4.90 -0.87
CA ALA A 168 -8.08 6.26 -0.75
C ALA A 168 -7.89 7.04 -2.06
N VAL A 169 -8.82 7.95 -2.35
CA VAL A 169 -8.59 9.01 -3.34
C VAL A 169 -7.87 10.16 -2.66
N ILE A 170 -6.72 10.56 -3.19
CA ILE A 170 -5.88 11.63 -2.63
C ILE A 170 -5.62 12.68 -3.70
N ILE A 171 -5.85 13.96 -3.39
CA ILE A 171 -5.40 15.12 -4.18
C ILE A 171 -4.07 15.60 -3.61
N LYS A 172 -3.00 15.41 -4.38
CA LYS A 172 -1.63 15.78 -3.98
C LYS A 172 -1.50 17.29 -3.81
N ASP A 173 -0.90 17.74 -2.71
CA ASP A 173 -0.82 19.16 -2.32
C ASP A 173 -2.21 19.86 -2.27
N GLY A 174 -3.28 19.08 -2.11
CA GLY A 174 -4.65 19.56 -2.16
C GLY A 174 -4.99 20.60 -1.10
N GLU A 175 -4.37 20.55 0.09
CA GLU A 175 -4.63 21.56 1.14
C GLU A 175 -4.26 22.96 0.64
N LYS A 176 -3.22 23.06 -0.18
CA LYS A 176 -2.75 24.32 -0.75
C LYS A 176 -3.46 24.69 -2.04
N LEU A 177 -3.69 23.70 -2.91
CA LEU A 177 -4.14 23.93 -4.29
C LEU A 177 -5.66 23.92 -4.41
N THR A 178 -6.33 23.15 -3.55
CA THR A 178 -7.78 22.93 -3.55
C THR A 178 -8.33 22.88 -2.10
N PRO A 179 -8.08 23.91 -1.27
CA PRO A 179 -8.31 23.86 0.19
C PRO A 179 -9.75 23.48 0.58
N ASP A 180 -10.72 23.95 -0.20
CA ASP A 180 -12.14 23.77 0.07
C ASP A 180 -12.74 22.55 -0.67
N ALA A 181 -11.91 21.78 -1.37
CA ALA A 181 -12.38 20.60 -2.11
C ALA A 181 -13.01 19.57 -1.17
N ILE A 182 -14.16 19.04 -1.61
CA ILE A 182 -14.85 17.90 -1.04
C ILE A 182 -14.86 16.80 -2.09
N ILE A 183 -14.29 15.66 -1.75
CA ILE A 183 -14.31 14.41 -2.52
C ILE A 183 -15.54 13.60 -2.09
N THR A 184 -16.39 13.24 -3.05
CA THR A 184 -17.49 12.29 -2.89
C THR A 184 -17.21 11.07 -3.75
N ILE A 185 -17.13 9.88 -3.15
CA ILE A 185 -16.92 8.64 -3.91
C ILE A 185 -18.27 8.24 -4.50
N ASP A 186 -18.35 8.24 -5.83
CA ASP A 186 -19.60 7.97 -6.54
C ASP A 186 -19.74 6.49 -6.90
N LYS A 187 -18.62 5.85 -7.29
CA LYS A 187 -18.60 4.47 -7.76
C LYS A 187 -17.21 3.86 -7.63
N ILE A 188 -17.17 2.61 -7.20
CA ILE A 188 -15.96 1.78 -7.18
C ILE A 188 -16.21 0.57 -8.08
N THR A 189 -15.31 0.29 -9.00
CA THR A 189 -15.36 -0.92 -9.82
C THR A 189 -14.09 -1.73 -9.68
N ILE A 190 -14.23 -3.04 -9.51
CA ILE A 190 -13.16 -4.02 -9.48
C ILE A 190 -13.36 -4.94 -10.68
N ASP A 191 -12.38 -4.99 -11.59
CA ASP A 191 -12.45 -5.73 -12.85
C ASP A 191 -13.71 -5.41 -13.69
N GLY A 192 -14.19 -4.17 -13.57
CA GLY A 192 -15.38 -3.67 -14.25
C GLY A 192 -16.71 -3.98 -13.54
N GLU A 193 -16.69 -4.72 -12.44
CA GLU A 193 -17.88 -4.98 -11.60
C GLU A 193 -17.98 -3.96 -10.47
N GLU A 194 -19.17 -3.39 -10.28
CA GLU A 194 -19.42 -2.38 -9.25
C GLU A 194 -19.48 -3.01 -7.86
N VAL A 195 -18.77 -2.40 -6.91
CA VAL A 195 -18.77 -2.79 -5.50
C VAL A 195 -19.76 -1.93 -4.72
N GLU A 196 -20.61 -2.57 -3.94
CA GLU A 196 -21.57 -1.88 -3.06
C GLU A 196 -20.83 -1.15 -1.93
N MET A 197 -21.12 0.15 -1.77
CA MET A 197 -20.64 0.94 -0.65
C MET A 197 -21.57 0.75 0.57
N THR A 198 -20.99 0.37 1.71
CA THR A 198 -21.69 0.05 2.96
C THR A 198 -21.76 1.23 3.95
N GLY A 199 -21.11 2.35 3.62
CA GLY A 199 -21.14 3.57 4.43
C GLY A 199 -20.84 4.82 3.59
N LYS A 200 -20.90 5.98 4.24
CA LYS A 200 -20.60 7.28 3.62
C LYS A 200 -19.12 7.58 3.68
N ASN A 201 -18.58 8.05 2.57
CA ASN A 201 -17.21 8.57 2.54
C ASN A 201 -17.17 9.98 3.13
N TYR A 202 -16.01 10.40 3.62
CA TYR A 202 -15.74 11.76 4.07
C TYR A 202 -14.44 12.27 3.45
N THR A 203 -14.31 13.59 3.38
CA THR A 203 -13.07 14.26 3.02
C THR A 203 -12.34 14.72 4.28
N SER A 204 -11.03 14.54 4.32
CA SER A 204 -10.15 15.08 5.36
C SER A 204 -8.84 15.58 4.77
N THR A 205 -8.06 16.25 5.62
CA THR A 205 -6.74 16.79 5.30
C THR A 205 -5.70 15.97 6.04
N GLU A 206 -4.69 15.49 5.33
CA GLU A 206 -3.54 14.82 5.95
C GLU A 206 -2.28 15.13 5.14
N ASP A 207 -1.20 15.48 5.83
CA ASP A 207 0.13 15.71 5.24
C ASP A 207 0.13 16.70 4.04
N GLY A 208 -0.70 17.74 4.07
CA GLY A 208 -0.81 18.72 2.98
C GLY A 208 -1.71 18.29 1.80
N CYS A 209 -2.27 17.08 1.86
CA CYS A 209 -3.17 16.54 0.86
C CYS A 209 -4.64 16.63 1.30
N ILE A 210 -5.55 16.57 0.32
CA ILE A 210 -6.97 16.32 0.55
C ILE A 210 -7.25 14.85 0.23
N ARG A 211 -7.94 14.14 1.12
CA ARG A 211 -8.12 12.69 1.02
C ARG A 211 -9.56 12.28 1.31
N SER A 212 -10.03 11.25 0.63
CA SER A 212 -11.20 10.46 1.02
C SER A 212 -10.83 8.98 1.08
N ASN A 213 -10.96 8.37 2.25
CA ASN A 213 -10.73 6.95 2.43
C ASN A 213 -11.85 6.13 1.77
N ILE A 214 -11.47 5.01 1.17
CA ILE A 214 -12.36 3.96 0.68
C ILE A 214 -12.32 2.78 1.64
N TYR A 215 -11.11 2.36 1.99
CA TYR A 215 -10.87 1.34 3.00
C TYR A 215 -9.57 1.66 3.73
N ASN A 216 -9.62 1.77 5.05
CA ASN A 216 -8.44 1.94 5.88
C ASN A 216 -8.63 1.15 7.18
N HIS A 217 -8.01 -0.04 7.24
CA HIS A 217 -8.13 -0.94 8.38
C HIS A 217 -7.37 -0.48 9.64
N TYR A 218 -6.59 0.60 9.55
CA TYR A 218 -5.83 1.13 10.67
C TYR A 218 -6.67 2.05 11.58
N ILE A 219 -7.82 2.50 11.11
CA ILE A 219 -8.71 3.40 11.84
C ILE A 219 -10.18 2.98 11.67
N ASP A 220 -10.97 3.23 12.71
CA ASP A 220 -12.39 2.89 12.73
C ASP A 220 -13.30 4.13 12.69
N THR A 221 -12.74 5.32 12.90
CA THR A 221 -13.51 6.57 12.95
C THR A 221 -12.88 7.64 12.05
N PRO A 222 -13.70 8.53 11.45
CA PRO A 222 -13.17 9.68 10.73
C PRO A 222 -12.28 10.58 11.60
N SER A 223 -11.41 11.35 10.95
CA SER A 223 -10.60 12.38 11.61
C SER A 223 -11.46 13.56 12.08
N GLY A 224 -10.94 14.35 13.03
CA GLY A 224 -11.69 15.50 13.58
C GLY A 224 -11.98 16.61 12.57
N ASP A 225 -11.22 16.68 11.47
CA ASP A 225 -11.44 17.62 10.36
C ASP A 225 -12.31 17.05 9.23
N ALA A 226 -12.91 15.87 9.45
CA ALA A 226 -13.76 15.21 8.48
C ALA A 226 -14.94 16.10 8.07
N ARG A 227 -15.17 16.18 6.76
CA ARG A 227 -16.17 17.02 6.13
C ARG A 227 -16.80 16.35 4.93
N SER A 228 -18.04 16.72 4.65
CA SER A 228 -18.81 16.30 3.48
C SER A 228 -19.37 17.53 2.76
N THR A 229 -20.23 17.30 1.77
CA THR A 229 -20.95 18.38 1.06
C THR A 229 -21.89 19.16 1.98
N GLU A 230 -22.23 18.62 3.15
CA GLU A 230 -23.05 19.28 4.17
C GLU A 230 -22.23 20.11 5.17
N GLY A 231 -20.91 20.05 5.09
CA GLY A 231 -19.97 20.76 5.96
C GLY A 231 -19.20 19.81 6.89
N SER A 232 -18.72 20.35 8.01
CA SER A 232 -18.00 19.58 9.02
C SER A 232 -18.89 18.52 9.67
N ILE A 233 -18.34 17.33 9.91
CA ILE A 233 -19.05 16.22 10.57
C ILE A 233 -18.92 16.32 12.09
N TYR A 234 -17.80 16.84 12.57
CA TYR A 234 -17.48 17.01 14.00
C TYR A 234 -17.21 18.48 14.36
N ASP A 235 -17.44 18.83 15.62
CA ASP A 235 -16.96 20.08 16.20
C ASP A 235 -15.47 20.01 16.59
N ALA A 236 -14.94 21.12 17.11
CA ALA A 236 -13.53 21.20 17.53
C ALA A 236 -13.15 20.28 18.71
N ASP A 237 -14.15 19.79 19.46
CA ASP A 237 -13.97 18.85 20.56
C ASP A 237 -14.16 17.39 20.10
N GLY A 238 -14.47 17.16 18.81
CA GLY A 238 -14.68 15.84 18.23
C GLY A 238 -16.10 15.29 18.42
N ASN A 239 -17.07 16.12 18.82
CA ASN A 239 -18.46 15.67 18.95
C ASN A 239 -19.16 15.75 17.58
N PRO A 240 -19.98 14.75 17.22
CA PRO A 240 -20.85 14.81 16.05
C PRO A 240 -21.72 16.07 16.04
N ILE A 241 -21.78 16.75 14.90
CA ILE A 241 -22.68 17.91 14.69
C ILE A 241 -23.73 17.65 13.59
N VAL A 242 -23.71 16.48 12.98
CA VAL A 242 -24.71 15.97 12.04
C VAL A 242 -25.37 14.71 12.61
N ASP A 243 -26.63 14.47 12.29
CA ASP A 243 -27.45 13.39 12.87
C ASP A 243 -26.98 11.99 12.42
N ASP A 244 -26.34 11.89 11.26
CA ASP A 244 -25.89 10.67 10.58
C ASP A 244 -24.36 10.50 10.62
N ALA A 245 -23.69 11.11 11.61
CA ALA A 245 -22.23 11.06 11.74
C ALA A 245 -21.68 9.63 11.84
N ASP A 246 -22.47 8.68 12.34
CA ASP A 246 -22.14 7.26 12.45
C ASP A 246 -22.18 6.51 11.11
N GLU A 247 -22.78 7.09 10.06
CA GLU A 247 -22.75 6.54 8.71
C GLU A 247 -21.43 6.84 7.99
N TYR A 248 -20.67 7.85 8.43
CA TYR A 248 -19.37 8.19 7.86
C TYR A 248 -18.28 7.26 8.39
N THR A 249 -17.56 6.61 7.48
CA THR A 249 -16.60 5.57 7.84
C THR A 249 -15.33 5.64 6.98
N PRO A 250 -14.15 5.32 7.54
CA PRO A 250 -12.94 5.09 6.74
C PRO A 250 -12.99 3.79 5.91
N GLN A 251 -14.01 2.96 6.11
CA GLN A 251 -14.19 1.64 5.52
C GLN A 251 -15.57 1.58 4.86
N ILE A 252 -15.73 2.23 3.69
CA ILE A 252 -17.01 2.27 2.95
C ILE A 252 -17.26 1.02 2.12
N ILE A 253 -16.31 0.08 2.09
CA ILE A 253 -16.44 -1.26 1.51
C ILE A 253 -15.83 -2.27 2.47
N ASP A 254 -16.19 -3.55 2.33
CA ASP A 254 -15.47 -4.63 3.01
C ASP A 254 -14.23 -5.02 2.19
N GLY A 255 -13.10 -4.35 2.45
CA GLY A 255 -11.83 -4.61 1.77
C GLY A 255 -11.30 -6.04 1.97
N SER A 256 -11.73 -6.73 3.04
CA SER A 256 -11.33 -8.11 3.34
C SER A 256 -12.15 -9.16 2.56
N ALA A 257 -13.35 -8.80 2.10
CA ALA A 257 -14.20 -9.63 1.27
C ALA A 257 -13.85 -9.55 -0.23
N ILE A 258 -13.00 -8.59 -0.62
CA ILE A 258 -12.52 -8.48 -1.99
C ILE A 258 -11.57 -9.64 -2.30
N GLY A 259 -11.88 -10.37 -3.37
CA GLY A 259 -11.08 -11.50 -3.84
C GLY A 259 -9.81 -11.04 -4.58
N GLU A 260 -9.43 -11.82 -5.59
CA GLU A 260 -8.40 -11.44 -6.55
C GLU A 260 -8.91 -10.31 -7.45
N TRP A 261 -8.02 -9.40 -7.85
CA TRP A 261 -8.37 -8.28 -8.72
C TRP A 261 -7.21 -7.90 -9.64
N LYS A 262 -7.55 -7.40 -10.83
CA LYS A 262 -6.58 -6.86 -11.80
C LYS A 262 -6.66 -5.35 -11.89
N LYS A 263 -7.85 -4.78 -11.96
CA LYS A 263 -8.06 -3.34 -12.11
C LYS A 263 -9.04 -2.83 -11.06
N ILE A 264 -8.67 -1.74 -10.41
CA ILE A 264 -9.58 -0.98 -9.55
C ILE A 264 -9.71 0.42 -10.13
N GLU A 265 -10.95 0.85 -10.33
CA GLU A 265 -11.27 2.20 -10.80
C GLU A 265 -12.25 2.86 -9.83
N VAL A 266 -12.01 4.12 -9.54
CA VAL A 266 -12.86 4.92 -8.63
C VAL A 266 -13.32 6.15 -9.37
N THR A 267 -14.63 6.27 -9.54
CA THR A 267 -15.28 7.49 -10.00
C THR A 267 -15.67 8.31 -8.78
N PHE A 268 -15.32 9.59 -8.78
CA PHE A 268 -15.60 10.49 -7.67
C PHE A 268 -15.92 11.90 -8.19
N THR A 269 -16.66 12.64 -7.38
CA THR A 269 -17.00 14.02 -7.64
C THR A 269 -16.21 14.92 -6.71
N VAL A 270 -15.58 15.95 -7.27
CA VAL A 270 -15.03 17.07 -6.52
C VAL A 270 -16.03 18.21 -6.53
N SER A 271 -16.29 18.76 -5.35
CA SER A 271 -17.11 19.96 -5.14
C SER A 271 -16.40 20.93 -4.17
N GLY A 272 -16.96 22.12 -3.95
CA GLY A 272 -16.44 23.09 -2.98
C GLY A 272 -15.30 23.98 -3.46
N MET A 273 -14.82 23.82 -4.70
CA MET A 273 -13.81 24.69 -5.33
C MET A 273 -14.39 25.93 -6.00
#